data_AF-A0A842JUR6-F1
#
_entry.id   AF-A0A842JUR6-F1
#
_cell.length_a   1.000
_cell.length_b   1.000
_cell.length_c   1.000
_cell.angle_alpha   90.00
_cell.angle_beta   90.00
_cell.angle_gamma   90.00
#
_symmetry.space_group_name_H-M   'P 1'
#
loop_
_entity.id
_entity.type
_entity.pdbx_description
1 polymer ?
#
loop_
_entity_poly.entity_id
_entity_poly.type
_entity_poly.pdbx_seq_one_letter_code
_entity_poly.pdbx_strand_id
1 'polypeptide(L)'
;MKVAPSRLRSSWGSLTVLAVAMTATGCVGAVDRADFDTAMESRGGGMTTTLVGDGLAALAVRYGVDEVQVTSVNVAPVETLDVTVRNPAKPDQLDRFTFDGEWLSDPSPVMVSALEDLDARAFGIGDVPALGRVEALVDDALAHTGFEEGHVTGIAVNRTEGLWPTAMVESPRSRSLVVFDAEGAVIGVQRL
;
A
#
# COMPACT_ATOMS: atom_id res chain seq x y z
N MET A 1 63.60 -54.26 -33.26
CA MET A 1 62.74 -55.11 -34.11
C MET A 1 61.31 -54.60 -34.01
N LYS A 2 60.66 -54.35 -35.16
CA LYS A 2 59.23 -54.01 -35.40
C LYS A 2 58.75 -52.66 -34.81
N VAL A 3 58.16 -51.68 -35.52
CA VAL A 3 57.66 -51.40 -36.89
C VAL A 3 57.71 -49.86 -37.00
N ALA A 4 58.48 -49.23 -37.91
CA ALA A 4 58.17 -48.84 -39.29
C ALA A 4 56.96 -47.86 -39.48
N PRO A 5 57.02 -46.96 -40.48
CA PRO A 5 56.59 -45.55 -40.39
C PRO A 5 55.40 -45.24 -41.32
N SER A 6 55.23 -43.95 -41.67
CA SER A 6 54.55 -43.38 -42.85
C SER A 6 53.23 -42.68 -42.54
N ARG A 7 52.82 -41.59 -43.21
CA ARG A 7 53.43 -40.70 -44.20
C ARG A 7 52.53 -39.45 -44.25
N LEU A 8 53.14 -38.35 -44.69
CA LEU A 8 52.56 -37.14 -45.26
C LEU A 8 51.14 -37.21 -45.83
N ARG A 9 50.39 -36.13 -45.60
CA ARG A 9 49.55 -35.32 -46.52
C ARG A 9 48.60 -34.52 -45.62
N SER A 10 48.17 -33.29 -45.85
CA SER A 10 48.15 -32.40 -47.00
C SER A 10 47.64 -31.07 -46.44
N SER A 11 48.17 -29.93 -46.91
CA SER A 11 47.56 -28.62 -46.67
C SER A 11 46.17 -28.54 -47.31
N TRP A 12 45.21 -27.87 -46.64
CA TRP A 12 44.46 -26.71 -47.16
C TRP A 12 43.22 -26.45 -46.31
N GLY A 13 42.92 -25.16 -46.09
CA GLY A 13 41.58 -24.69 -45.77
C GLY A 13 41.44 -24.05 -44.40
N SER A 14 41.77 -22.76 -44.33
CA SER A 14 41.42 -21.83 -43.25
C SER A 14 39.90 -21.80 -43.00
N LEU A 15 39.48 -21.69 -41.74
CA LEU A 15 38.28 -20.92 -41.37
C LEU A 15 38.31 -20.56 -39.89
N THR A 16 38.51 -19.26 -39.67
CA THR A 16 38.41 -18.51 -38.43
C THR A 16 36.98 -18.57 -37.90
N VAL A 17 36.79 -18.86 -36.61
CA VAL A 17 35.58 -18.46 -35.87
C VAL A 17 36.01 -17.70 -34.63
N LEU A 18 35.74 -16.40 -34.69
CA LEU A 18 35.87 -15.40 -33.65
C LEU A 18 34.78 -15.66 -32.59
N ALA A 19 35.16 -16.15 -31.41
CA ALA A 19 34.23 -16.31 -30.30
C ALA A 19 33.96 -14.93 -29.66
N VAL A 20 32.89 -14.26 -30.10
CA VAL A 20 32.34 -13.09 -29.42
C VAL A 20 31.63 -13.60 -28.17
N ALA A 21 32.27 -13.44 -27.01
CA ALA A 21 31.62 -13.62 -25.71
C ALA A 21 30.60 -12.51 -25.53
N MET A 22 29.32 -12.82 -25.78
CA MET A 22 28.21 -11.93 -25.44
C MET A 22 28.11 -11.87 -23.91
N THR A 23 28.60 -10.76 -23.35
CA THR A 23 28.22 -10.33 -22.01
C THR A 23 26.74 -10.01 -22.03
N ALA A 24 25.91 -10.94 -21.54
CA ALA A 24 24.52 -10.67 -21.24
C ALA A 24 24.47 -9.69 -20.05
N THR A 25 24.56 -8.40 -20.36
CA THR A 25 24.04 -7.35 -19.48
C THR A 25 22.53 -7.52 -19.50
N GLY A 26 22.01 -8.31 -18.56
CA GLY A 26 20.59 -8.37 -18.29
C GLY A 26 20.13 -6.95 -17.96
N CYS A 27 19.36 -6.35 -18.85
CA CYS A 27 18.63 -5.13 -18.55
C CYS A 27 17.82 -5.39 -17.29
N VAL A 28 17.97 -4.56 -16.26
CA VAL A 28 17.01 -4.46 -15.16
C VAL A 28 15.64 -4.25 -15.83
N GLY A 29 14.78 -5.25 -15.70
CA GLY A 29 13.62 -5.45 -16.55
C GLY A 29 12.65 -4.28 -16.49
N ALA A 30 12.19 -3.84 -17.66
CA ALA A 30 10.95 -3.10 -17.76
C ALA A 30 9.81 -4.05 -17.34
N VAL A 31 9.40 -3.97 -16.07
CA VAL A 31 8.13 -4.56 -15.66
C VAL A 31 7.05 -3.73 -16.37
N ASP A 32 6.15 -4.37 -17.09
CA ASP A 32 5.01 -3.69 -17.69
C ASP A 32 4.19 -3.04 -16.55
N ARG A 33 3.77 -1.79 -16.74
CA ARG A 33 3.05 -1.03 -15.71
C ARG A 33 1.78 -1.78 -15.29
N ALA A 34 1.06 -2.40 -16.23
CA ALA A 34 -0.16 -3.14 -15.95
C ALA A 34 0.12 -4.45 -15.20
N ASP A 35 1.21 -5.14 -15.51
CA ASP A 35 1.62 -6.33 -14.76
C ASP A 35 2.04 -5.98 -13.33
N PHE A 36 2.72 -4.85 -13.13
CA PHE A 36 3.06 -4.34 -11.80
C PHE A 36 1.80 -3.96 -11.01
N ASP A 37 0.88 -3.22 -11.63
CA ASP A 37 -0.36 -2.81 -11.00
C ASP A 37 -1.22 -4.03 -10.63
N THR A 38 -1.33 -5.02 -11.52
CA THR A 38 -2.01 -6.30 -11.22
C THR A 38 -1.34 -7.07 -10.09
N ALA A 39 0.00 -7.11 -10.07
CA ALA A 39 0.74 -7.77 -9.00
C ALA A 39 0.56 -7.04 -7.65
N MET A 40 0.53 -5.71 -7.65
CA MET A 40 0.24 -4.88 -6.49
C MET A 40 -1.19 -5.11 -5.99
N GLU A 41 -2.19 -5.06 -6.87
CA GLU A 41 -3.59 -5.34 -6.56
C GLU A 41 -3.77 -6.74 -5.97
N SER A 42 -3.12 -7.75 -6.54
CA SER A 42 -3.17 -9.13 -6.03
C SER A 42 -2.60 -9.31 -4.62
N ARG A 43 -1.82 -8.32 -4.14
CA ARG A 43 -1.24 -8.26 -2.78
C ARG A 43 -2.00 -7.30 -1.87
N GLY A 44 -3.25 -6.96 -2.21
CA GLY A 44 -4.06 -6.00 -1.46
C GLY A 44 -3.73 -4.54 -1.77
N GLY A 45 -3.13 -4.27 -2.93
CA GLY A 45 -2.86 -2.92 -3.42
C GLY A 45 -1.78 -2.17 -2.65
N GLY A 46 -1.03 -2.79 -1.72
CA GLY A 46 -0.08 -2.08 -0.85
C GLY A 46 -0.70 -1.45 0.39
N MET A 47 -1.98 -1.73 0.66
CA MET A 47 -2.64 -1.36 1.92
C MET A 47 -2.25 -2.37 2.98
N THR A 48 -1.28 -2.02 3.83
CA THR A 48 -0.73 -2.93 4.82
C THR A 48 -0.87 -2.40 6.24
N THR A 49 -0.88 -3.30 7.21
CA THR A 49 -0.83 -2.94 8.63
C THR A 49 0.48 -2.22 8.95
N THR A 50 1.59 -2.62 8.31
CA THR A 50 2.90 -1.97 8.48
C THR A 50 2.87 -0.51 8.05
N LEU A 51 2.27 -0.19 6.89
CA LEU A 51 2.14 1.19 6.41
C LEU A 51 1.43 2.08 7.43
N VAL A 52 0.33 1.59 8.00
CA VAL A 52 -0.42 2.31 9.03
C VAL A 52 0.43 2.49 10.30
N GLY A 53 1.04 1.41 10.78
CA GLY A 53 1.88 1.44 11.98
C GLY A 53 3.07 2.39 11.87
N ASP A 54 3.82 2.30 10.77
CA ASP A 54 5.02 3.12 10.53
C ASP A 54 4.65 4.60 10.34
N GLY A 55 3.57 4.90 9.61
CA GLY A 55 3.10 6.27 9.42
C GLY A 55 2.65 6.94 10.73
N LEU A 56 1.94 6.21 11.59
CA LEU A 56 1.53 6.70 12.90
C LEU A 56 2.71 6.85 13.87
N ALA A 57 3.67 5.92 13.82
CA ALA A 57 4.91 6.04 14.59
C ALA A 57 5.74 7.26 14.14
N ALA A 58 5.84 7.51 12.84
CA ALA A 58 6.50 8.70 12.30
C ALA A 58 5.83 10.00 12.77
N LEU A 59 4.49 10.02 12.82
CA LEU A 59 3.72 11.15 13.37
C LEU A 59 3.97 11.35 14.87
N ALA A 60 3.97 10.28 15.67
CA ALA A 60 4.27 10.32 17.09
C ALA A 60 5.67 10.89 17.36
N VAL A 61 6.68 10.43 16.61
CA VAL A 61 8.06 10.97 16.64
C VAL A 61 8.09 12.45 16.27
N ARG A 62 7.38 12.86 15.20
CA ARG A 62 7.33 14.25 14.75
C ARG A 62 6.79 15.19 15.82
N TYR A 63 5.72 14.80 16.50
CA TYR A 63 5.10 15.61 17.55
C TYR A 63 5.74 15.44 18.92
N GLY A 64 6.61 14.44 19.11
CA GLY A 64 7.25 14.14 20.39
C GLY A 64 6.27 13.63 21.45
N VAL A 65 5.30 12.82 21.03
CA VAL A 65 4.25 12.23 21.87
C VAL A 65 4.27 10.70 21.77
N ASP A 66 3.67 10.00 22.73
CA ASP A 66 3.56 8.54 22.68
C ASP A 66 2.53 8.09 21.63
N GLU A 67 1.42 8.82 21.52
CA GLU A 67 0.35 8.55 20.56
C GLU A 67 -0.26 9.87 20.07
N VAL A 68 -0.63 9.91 18.79
CA VAL A 68 -1.35 11.04 18.19
C VAL A 68 -2.85 10.80 18.21
N GLN A 69 -3.62 11.87 18.42
CA GLN A 69 -5.05 11.85 18.15
C GLN A 69 -5.32 12.23 16.70
N VAL A 70 -6.21 11.49 16.04
CA VAL A 70 -6.54 11.67 14.63
C VAL A 70 -8.03 11.91 14.45
N THR A 71 -8.43 12.56 13.37
CA THR A 71 -9.84 12.73 12.97
C THR A 71 -10.18 11.97 11.70
N SER A 72 -9.16 11.60 10.92
CA SER A 72 -9.29 10.76 9.73
C SER A 72 -8.04 9.94 9.51
N VAL A 73 -8.23 8.68 9.11
CA VAL A 73 -7.19 7.81 8.56
C VAL A 73 -7.70 7.28 7.22
N ASN A 74 -6.92 7.42 6.16
CA ASN A 74 -7.22 6.87 4.85
C ASN A 74 -6.02 6.10 4.32
N VAL A 75 -6.18 4.80 4.16
CA VAL A 75 -5.19 3.89 3.58
C VAL A 75 -5.57 3.68 2.13
N ALA A 76 -4.71 4.10 1.23
CA ALA A 76 -4.91 3.98 -0.21
C ALA A 76 -3.95 2.93 -0.81
N PRO A 77 -4.29 2.39 -1.99
CA PRO A 77 -3.34 1.59 -2.75
C PRO A 77 -2.04 2.34 -3.05
N VAL A 78 -1.01 1.60 -3.43
CA VAL A 78 0.36 2.08 -3.69
C VAL A 78 0.99 2.71 -2.45
N GLU A 79 0.85 2.01 -1.32
CA GLU A 79 1.54 2.30 -0.05
C GLU A 79 1.34 3.74 0.46
N THR A 80 0.14 4.30 0.28
CA THR A 80 -0.16 5.68 0.69
C THR A 80 -1.09 5.73 1.90
N LEU A 81 -0.70 6.48 2.93
CA LEU A 81 -1.49 6.74 4.12
C LEU A 81 -1.70 8.26 4.28
N ASP A 82 -2.95 8.70 4.21
CA ASP A 82 -3.33 10.06 4.56
C ASP A 82 -3.94 10.11 5.97
N VAL A 83 -3.42 10.99 6.81
CA VAL A 83 -3.87 11.16 8.19
C VAL A 83 -4.16 12.63 8.45
N THR A 84 -5.30 12.92 9.08
CA THR A 84 -5.55 14.25 9.67
C THR A 84 -5.37 14.13 11.17
N VAL A 85 -4.35 14.82 11.67
CA VAL A 85 -3.89 14.76 13.06
C VAL A 85 -4.33 16.01 13.79
N ARG A 86 -4.79 15.84 15.03
CA ARG A 86 -5.03 16.94 15.96
C ARG A 86 -3.71 17.36 16.57
N ASN A 87 -3.34 18.62 16.37
CA ASN A 87 -2.04 19.12 16.82
C ASN A 87 -1.96 19.07 18.36
N PRO A 88 -1.06 18.27 18.97
CA PRO A 88 -1.02 18.12 20.43
C PRO A 88 -0.69 19.40 21.19
N ALA A 89 0.05 20.32 20.56
CA ALA A 89 0.39 21.62 21.15
C ALA A 89 -0.70 22.68 20.93
N LYS A 90 -1.60 22.46 19.98
CA LYS A 90 -2.73 23.35 19.63
C LYS A 90 -3.98 22.52 19.33
N PRO A 91 -4.68 22.02 20.37
CA PRO A 91 -5.76 21.04 20.20
C PRO A 91 -6.98 21.56 19.40
N ASP A 92 -7.07 22.85 19.13
CA ASP A 92 -8.06 23.47 18.25
C ASP A 92 -7.64 23.44 16.76
N GLN A 93 -6.49 22.85 16.42
CA GLN A 93 -5.92 22.84 15.07
C GLN A 93 -5.73 21.41 14.56
N LEU A 94 -5.91 21.27 13.25
CA LEU A 94 -5.70 20.03 12.51
C LEU A 94 -4.62 20.23 11.44
N ASP A 95 -3.75 19.24 11.31
CA ASP A 95 -2.74 19.15 10.26
C ASP A 95 -2.97 17.85 9.48
N ARG A 96 -2.92 17.92 8.14
CA ARG A 96 -2.93 16.75 7.27
C ARG A 96 -1.52 16.35 6.90
N PHE A 97 -1.29 15.05 6.86
CA PHE A 97 -0.05 14.41 6.43
C PHE A 97 -0.34 13.30 5.43
N THR A 98 0.64 13.05 4.57
CA THR A 98 0.72 11.87 3.71
C THR A 98 2.00 11.13 4.04
N PHE A 99 1.92 9.80 4.17
CA PHE A 99 3.05 8.89 4.35
C PHE A 99 3.04 7.86 3.22
N ASP A 100 4.18 7.66 2.57
CA ASP A 100 4.31 6.79 1.39
C ASP A 100 5.07 5.47 1.68
N GLY A 101 5.16 5.08 2.95
CA GLY A 101 5.93 3.91 3.41
C GLY A 101 7.36 4.24 3.82
N GLU A 102 7.92 5.37 3.38
CA GLU A 102 9.28 5.78 3.73
C GLU A 102 9.33 7.20 4.29
N TRP A 103 8.61 8.13 3.66
CA TRP A 103 8.66 9.55 3.97
C TRP A 103 7.32 10.08 4.44
N LEU A 104 7.36 10.85 5.53
CA LEU A 104 6.21 11.59 6.04
C LEU A 104 6.28 13.03 5.54
N SER A 105 5.16 13.51 4.99
CA SER A 105 5.07 14.85 4.45
C SER A 105 5.27 15.96 5.48
N ASP A 106 5.50 17.18 5.00
CA ASP A 106 5.30 18.37 5.82
C ASP A 106 3.80 18.54 6.16
N PRO A 107 3.49 19.20 7.30
CA PRO A 107 2.12 19.44 7.73
C PRO A 107 1.42 20.36 6.76
N SER A 108 0.22 19.96 6.33
CA SER A 108 -0.69 20.79 5.57
C SER A 108 -1.85 21.23 6.47
N PRO A 109 -1.93 22.51 6.88
CA PRO A 109 -2.97 22.97 7.79
C PRO A 109 -4.38 22.73 7.23
N VAL A 110 -5.26 22.19 8.06
CA VAL A 110 -6.68 21.97 7.71
C VAL A 110 -7.53 23.08 8.31
N MET A 111 -8.36 23.71 7.49
CA MET A 111 -9.33 24.69 7.97
C MET A 111 -10.40 23.98 8.80
N VAL A 112 -10.57 24.44 10.05
CA VAL A 112 -11.61 23.97 10.96
C VAL A 112 -12.65 25.05 11.17
N SER A 113 -13.91 24.64 11.31
CA SER A 113 -14.97 25.59 11.67
C SER A 113 -14.92 25.89 13.16
N ALA A 114 -15.23 27.13 13.57
CA ALA A 114 -15.33 27.49 14.98
C ALA A 114 -16.45 26.75 15.75
N LEU A 115 -17.40 26.15 15.02
CA LEU A 115 -18.50 25.37 15.58
C LEU A 115 -18.18 23.87 15.65
N GLU A 116 -16.98 23.47 15.20
CA GLU A 116 -16.61 22.07 15.11
C GLU A 116 -16.11 21.55 16.46
N ASP A 117 -16.75 20.48 16.94
CA ASP A 117 -16.33 19.77 18.14
C ASP A 117 -15.25 18.73 17.77
N LEU A 118 -13.98 19.15 17.85
CA LEU A 118 -12.85 18.26 17.57
C LEU A 118 -12.68 17.18 18.64
N ASP A 119 -13.12 17.39 19.88
CA ASP A 119 -13.06 16.37 20.93
C ASP A 119 -14.01 15.20 20.62
N ALA A 120 -15.20 15.51 20.10
CA ALA A 120 -16.15 14.50 19.65
C ALA A 120 -15.65 13.73 18.42
N ARG A 121 -14.84 14.35 17.55
CA ARG A 121 -14.34 13.74 16.31
C ARG A 121 -12.99 13.02 16.45
N ALA A 122 -12.15 13.44 17.39
CA ALA A 122 -10.83 12.88 17.57
C ALA A 122 -10.87 11.47 18.18
N PHE A 123 -10.04 10.57 17.68
CA PHE A 123 -9.89 9.22 18.19
C PHE A 123 -8.42 8.83 18.28
N GLY A 124 -8.12 7.90 19.19
CA GLY A 124 -6.85 7.21 19.24
C GLY A 124 -6.87 6.01 18.31
N ILE A 125 -5.70 5.50 17.96
CA ILE A 125 -5.59 4.31 17.09
C ILE A 125 -6.02 3.06 17.86
N GLY A 126 -5.82 3.07 19.18
CA GLY A 126 -6.37 2.05 20.07
C GLY A 126 -7.90 1.95 20.06
N ASP A 127 -8.61 3.00 19.64
CA ASP A 127 -10.07 2.98 19.50
C ASP A 127 -10.53 2.20 18.25
N VAL A 128 -9.63 1.88 17.33
CA VAL A 128 -9.93 1.19 16.06
C VAL A 128 -8.95 0.02 15.84
N PRO A 129 -9.06 -1.09 16.61
CA PRO A 129 -8.21 -2.27 16.44
C PRO A 129 -8.17 -2.84 15.03
N ALA A 130 -9.21 -2.63 14.22
CA ALA A 130 -9.29 -3.01 12.81
C ALA A 130 -8.10 -2.50 11.98
N LEU A 131 -7.55 -1.32 12.31
CA LEU A 131 -6.38 -0.77 11.63
C LEU A 131 -5.09 -1.56 11.89
N GLY A 132 -5.06 -2.43 12.89
CA GLY A 132 -3.97 -3.38 13.15
C GLY A 132 -4.05 -4.66 12.31
N ARG A 133 -4.99 -4.75 11.37
CA ARG A 133 -5.26 -5.94 10.54
C ARG A 133 -5.79 -5.55 9.15
N VAL A 134 -5.19 -4.53 8.55
CA VAL A 134 -5.62 -3.92 7.27
C VAL A 134 -5.78 -4.95 6.16
N GLU A 135 -4.83 -5.87 6.03
CA GLU A 135 -4.85 -6.92 5.01
C GLU A 135 -6.09 -7.82 5.16
N ALA A 136 -6.47 -8.14 6.39
CA ALA A 136 -7.69 -8.90 6.65
C ALA A 136 -8.95 -8.12 6.29
N LEU A 137 -8.97 -6.78 6.47
CA LEU A 137 -10.10 -5.96 6.02
C LEU A 137 -10.23 -5.97 4.50
N VAL A 138 -9.11 -5.95 3.78
CA VAL A 138 -9.09 -6.08 2.31
C VAL A 138 -9.67 -7.42 1.88
N ASP A 139 -9.18 -8.52 2.45
CA ASP A 139 -9.65 -9.87 2.15
C ASP A 139 -11.15 -10.03 2.46
N ASP A 140 -11.59 -9.56 3.63
CA ASP A 140 -12.98 -9.62 4.06
C ASP A 140 -13.88 -8.78 3.14
N ALA A 141 -13.45 -7.58 2.72
CA ALA A 141 -14.21 -6.73 1.81
C ALA A 141 -14.42 -7.39 0.43
N LEU A 142 -13.37 -8.00 -0.13
CA LEU A 142 -13.44 -8.71 -1.39
C LEU A 142 -14.34 -9.95 -1.29
N ALA A 143 -14.20 -10.72 -0.22
CA ALA A 143 -15.01 -11.91 0.02
C ALA A 143 -16.52 -11.58 0.14
N HIS A 144 -16.87 -10.50 0.84
CA HIS A 144 -18.27 -10.12 1.06
C HIS A 144 -18.95 -9.52 -0.17
N THR A 145 -18.19 -8.84 -1.04
CA THR A 145 -18.74 -8.28 -2.28
C THR A 145 -18.88 -9.32 -3.38
N GLY A 146 -17.96 -10.29 -3.43
CA GLY A 146 -17.96 -11.36 -4.43
C GLY A 146 -17.78 -10.85 -5.85
N PHE A 147 -17.14 -9.68 -6.02
CA PHE A 147 -16.89 -9.11 -7.34
C PHE A 147 -15.80 -9.89 -8.07
N GLU A 148 -16.11 -10.35 -9.27
CA GLU A 148 -15.10 -10.81 -10.22
C GLU A 148 -14.22 -9.63 -10.61
N GLU A 149 -12.90 -9.81 -10.59
CA GLU A 149 -11.91 -8.74 -10.80
C GLU A 149 -12.09 -7.56 -9.82
N GLY A 150 -12.60 -7.86 -8.61
CA GLY A 150 -12.73 -6.90 -7.53
C GLY A 150 -11.38 -6.50 -6.93
N HIS A 151 -11.21 -5.22 -6.63
CA HIS A 151 -10.08 -4.68 -5.88
C HIS A 151 -10.56 -3.61 -4.90
N VAL A 152 -9.83 -3.45 -3.79
CA VAL A 152 -10.11 -2.40 -2.80
C VAL A 152 -9.40 -1.12 -3.25
N THR A 153 -10.12 -0.01 -3.34
CA THR A 153 -9.58 1.30 -3.75
C THR A 153 -9.23 2.21 -2.58
N GLY A 154 -9.59 1.82 -1.36
CA GLY A 154 -9.15 2.48 -0.14
C GLY A 154 -9.90 1.99 1.09
N ILE A 155 -9.28 2.17 2.25
CA ILE A 155 -9.86 1.96 3.57
C ILE A 155 -9.85 3.29 4.31
N ALA A 156 -11.03 3.76 4.73
CA ALA A 156 -11.18 5.03 5.42
C ALA A 156 -11.81 4.84 6.80
N VAL A 157 -11.28 5.54 7.78
CA VAL A 157 -11.84 5.67 9.13
C VAL A 157 -12.01 7.15 9.44
N ASN A 158 -13.25 7.54 9.72
CA ASN A 158 -13.60 8.86 10.20
C ASN A 158 -14.64 8.71 11.30
N ARG A 159 -14.58 9.54 12.34
CA ARG A 159 -15.62 9.57 13.36
C ARG A 159 -16.72 10.54 12.93
N THR A 160 -17.90 10.00 12.64
CA THR A 160 -19.14 10.77 12.41
C THR A 160 -20.10 10.57 13.58
N GLU A 161 -20.79 9.43 13.62
CA GLU A 161 -21.64 9.00 14.75
C GLU A 161 -20.98 7.85 15.53
N GLY A 162 -20.10 7.10 14.88
CA GLY A 162 -19.29 6.02 15.44
C GLY A 162 -17.96 5.88 14.71
N LEU A 163 -17.15 4.91 15.14
CA LEU A 163 -15.91 4.53 14.46
C LEU A 163 -16.16 3.30 13.61
N TRP A 164 -16.47 3.54 12.34
CA TRP A 164 -16.72 2.48 11.38
C TRP A 164 -15.70 2.58 10.25
N PRO A 165 -14.67 1.71 10.25
CA PRO A 165 -13.83 1.55 9.08
C PRO A 165 -14.69 1.19 7.88
N THR A 166 -14.35 1.74 6.72
CA THR A 166 -15.04 1.47 5.47
C THR A 166 -14.03 1.13 4.39
N ALA A 167 -14.29 0.07 3.62
CA ALA A 167 -13.50 -0.29 2.46
C ALA A 167 -14.33 -0.06 1.19
N MET A 168 -13.77 0.68 0.23
CA MET A 168 -14.36 0.81 -1.10
C MET A 168 -13.87 -0.35 -1.97
N VAL A 169 -14.79 -1.13 -2.52
CA VAL A 169 -14.49 -2.22 -3.45
C VAL A 169 -15.03 -1.87 -4.82
N GLU A 170 -14.19 -1.99 -5.83
CA GLU A 170 -14.51 -1.69 -7.22
C GLU A 170 -14.18 -2.88 -8.13
N SER A 171 -14.93 -2.96 -9.21
CA SER A 171 -14.71 -3.85 -10.35
C SER A 171 -15.12 -3.09 -11.61
N PRO A 172 -14.82 -3.59 -12.82
CA PRO A 172 -15.17 -2.90 -14.06
C PRO A 172 -16.67 -2.55 -14.23
N ARG A 173 -17.56 -3.22 -13.49
CA ARG A 173 -19.01 -3.08 -13.63
C ARG A 173 -19.77 -2.84 -12.33
N SER A 174 -19.09 -2.75 -11.19
CA SER A 174 -19.76 -2.66 -9.90
C SER A 174 -18.88 -2.00 -8.86
N ARG A 175 -19.51 -1.28 -7.93
CA ARG A 175 -18.88 -0.63 -6.79
C ARG A 175 -19.67 -0.92 -5.52
N SER A 176 -18.98 -1.10 -4.40
CA SER A 176 -19.63 -1.28 -3.10
C SER A 176 -18.77 -0.74 -1.98
N LEU A 177 -19.43 -0.22 -0.95
CA LEU A 177 -18.83 0.18 0.32
C LEU A 177 -19.08 -0.94 1.33
N VAL A 178 -18.01 -1.52 1.86
CA VAL A 178 -18.07 -2.49 2.97
C VAL A 178 -17.81 -1.71 4.26
N VAL A 179 -18.69 -1.88 5.24
CA VAL A 179 -18.64 -1.20 6.53
C VAL A 179 -18.27 -2.21 7.60
N PHE A 180 -17.27 -1.86 8.41
CA PHE A 180 -16.78 -2.67 9.51
C PHE A 180 -17.10 -2.01 10.85
N ASP A 181 -17.18 -2.80 11.91
CA ASP A 181 -17.05 -2.28 13.28
C ASP A 181 -15.58 -1.96 13.61
N ALA A 182 -15.34 -1.45 14.83
CA ALA A 182 -14.00 -1.05 15.27
C ALA A 182 -13.03 -2.23 15.38
N GLU A 183 -13.53 -3.45 15.57
CA GLU A 183 -12.78 -4.70 15.67
C GLU A 183 -12.46 -5.32 14.30
N GLY A 184 -13.13 -4.85 13.25
CA GLY A 184 -12.93 -5.26 11.87
C GLY A 184 -13.88 -6.36 11.40
N ALA A 185 -15.01 -6.58 12.07
CA ALA A 185 -16.07 -7.45 11.57
C ALA A 185 -16.99 -6.67 10.62
N VAL A 186 -17.40 -7.31 9.52
CA VAL A 186 -18.32 -6.69 8.55
C VAL A 186 -19.71 -6.54 9.17
N ILE A 187 -20.19 -5.30 9.21
CA ILE A 187 -21.52 -4.94 9.73
C ILE A 187 -22.47 -4.46 8.63
N GLY A 188 -21.96 -4.18 7.43
CA GLY A 188 -22.78 -3.78 6.30
C GLY A 188 -22.06 -3.82 4.97
N VAL A 189 -22.83 -3.98 3.89
CA VAL A 189 -22.37 -3.83 2.50
C VAL A 189 -23.39 -2.98 1.77
N GLN A 190 -22.95 -1.86 1.20
CA GLN A 190 -23.78 -0.95 0.43
C GLN A 190 -23.31 -0.92 -1.03
N ARG A 191 -24.20 -1.29 -1.96
CA ARG A 191 -23.95 -1.11 -3.39
C ARG A 191 -24.18 0.35 -3.79
N LEU A 192 -23.27 0.89 -4.60
CA LEU A 192 -23.28 2.28 -5.06
C LEU A 192 -23.66 2.37 -6.54
#